data_AF-A0A316TZY6-F1
#
_entry.id   AF-A0A316TZY6-F1
#
_cell.length_a   1.000
_cell.length_b   1.000
_cell.length_c   1.000
_cell.angle_alpha   90.00
_cell.angle_beta   90.00
_cell.angle_gamma   90.00
#
_symmetry.space_group_name_H-M   'P 1'
#
loop_
_entity.id
_entity.type
_entity.pdbx_description
1 polymer ?
#
loop_
_entity_poly.entity_id
_entity_poly.type
_entity_poly.pdbx_seq_one_letter_code
_entity_poly.pdbx_strand_id
1 'polypeptide(L)'
;MEELNGATIYWLISIGMLVGYLTDLLMIKRGIGTIGNVVWGAVGSLIIGVICIILGLFGPLVYAALGSIAFLFLINVFSFHSDSVADASASEPY
;
A
#
# COMPACT_ATOMS: atom_id res chain seq x y z
N MET A 1 -8.00 -20.52 -15.19
CA MET A 1 -7.48 -19.16 -15.39
C MET A 1 -8.35 -18.25 -14.56
N GLU A 2 -7.79 -17.49 -13.62
CA GLU A 2 -8.58 -16.50 -12.88
C GLU A 2 -8.95 -15.37 -13.84
N GLU A 3 -10.24 -15.05 -13.96
CA GLU A 3 -10.71 -14.03 -14.89
C GLU A 3 -10.81 -12.68 -14.19
N LEU A 4 -10.39 -11.62 -14.89
CA LEU A 4 -10.55 -10.25 -14.41
C LEU A 4 -12.01 -9.83 -14.58
N ASN A 5 -12.81 -10.07 -13.55
CA ASN A 5 -14.21 -9.68 -13.48
C ASN A 5 -14.46 -8.76 -12.27
N GLY A 6 -15.70 -8.27 -12.12
CA GLY A 6 -16.07 -7.39 -11.02
C GLY A 6 -15.87 -7.99 -9.62
N ALA A 7 -16.08 -9.30 -9.47
CA ALA A 7 -15.85 -9.98 -8.19
C ALA A 7 -14.35 -10.03 -7.86
N THR A 8 -13.50 -10.35 -8.83
CA THR A 8 -12.04 -10.36 -8.66
C THR A 8 -11.51 -8.97 -8.27
N ILE A 9 -12.01 -7.92 -8.94
CA ILE A 9 -11.65 -6.52 -8.62
C ILE A 9 -12.09 -6.16 -7.19
N TYR A 10 -13.31 -6.53 -6.80
CA TYR A 10 -13.80 -6.33 -5.44
C TYR A 10 -12.89 -7.01 -4.40
N TRP A 11 -12.46 -8.24 -4.67
CA TRP A 11 -11.56 -8.97 -3.78
C TRP A 11 -10.17 -8.34 -3.70
N LEU A 12 -9.60 -7.92 -4.82
CA LEU A 12 -8.30 -7.23 -4.86
C LEU A 12 -8.33 -5.93 -4.03
N ILE A 13 -9.38 -5.12 -4.20
CA ILE A 13 -9.55 -3.89 -3.42
C ILE A 13 -9.73 -4.21 -1.94
N SER A 14 -10.59 -5.18 -1.60
CA SER A 14 -10.87 -5.57 -0.22
C SER A 14 -9.62 -6.06 0.51
N ILE A 15 -8.82 -6.92 -0.13
CA ILE A 15 -7.55 -7.40 0.42
C ILE A 15 -6.55 -6.25 0.58
N GLY A 16 -6.44 -5.37 -0.42
CA GLY A 16 -5.53 -4.23 -0.34
C GLY A 16 -5.89 -3.27 0.80
N MET A 17 -7.18 -2.98 0.98
CA MET A 17 -7.65 -2.16 2.11
C MET A 17 -7.38 -2.83 3.45
N LEU A 18 -7.63 -4.13 3.57
CA LEU A 18 -7.37 -4.90 4.79
C LEU A 18 -5.87 -4.93 5.13
N VAL A 19 -5.01 -5.16 4.12
CA VAL A 19 -3.55 -5.09 4.27
C VAL A 19 -3.10 -3.70 4.67
N GLY A 20 -3.67 -2.66 4.06
CA GLY A 20 -3.38 -1.26 4.41
C GLY A 20 -3.70 -0.96 5.87
N TYR A 21 -4.89 -1.37 6.33
CA TYR A 21 -5.30 -1.22 7.71
C TYR A 21 -4.39 -1.99 8.69
N LEU A 22 -4.04 -3.23 8.37
CA LEU A 22 -3.11 -4.03 9.18
C LEU A 22 -1.71 -3.41 9.24
N THR A 23 -1.23 -2.88 8.12
CA THR A 23 0.08 -2.23 8.05
C THR A 23 0.12 -0.97 8.92
N ASP A 24 -0.96 -0.18 8.90
CA ASP A 24 -1.10 0.97 9.78
C ASP A 24 -1.05 0.58 11.27
N LEU A 25 -1.78 -0.47 11.63
CA LEU A 25 -1.79 -1.01 13.00
C LEU A 25 -0.42 -1.54 13.44
N LEU A 26 0.39 -2.08 12.51
CA LEU A 26 1.77 -2.49 12.79
C LEU A 26 2.72 -1.29 12.92
N MET A 27 2.46 -0.19 12.20
CA MET A 27 3.32 1.00 12.19
C MET A 27 2.95 2.04 13.27
N ILE A 28 1.76 1.95 13.88
CA ILE A 28 1.21 2.66 15.06
C ILE A 28 1.29 4.20 15.03
N LYS A 29 2.47 4.79 14.81
CA LYS A 29 2.72 6.25 14.73
C LYS A 29 3.79 6.65 13.71
N ARG A 30 4.32 5.70 12.94
CA ARG A 30 5.44 5.93 12.02
C ARG A 30 4.99 5.62 10.59
N GLY A 31 4.46 6.61 9.87
CA GLY A 31 4.02 6.41 8.49
C GLY A 31 3.09 7.50 7.98
N ILE A 32 2.54 7.28 6.78
CA ILE A 32 1.63 8.19 6.06
C ILE A 32 0.21 8.27 6.66
N GLY A 33 -0.04 7.58 7.78
CA GLY A 33 -1.33 7.51 8.47
C GLY A 33 -2.33 6.51 7.86
N THR A 34 -3.42 6.26 8.59
CA THR A 34 -4.39 5.19 8.29
C THR A 34 -5.04 5.32 6.92
N ILE A 35 -5.52 6.52 6.56
CA ILE A 35 -6.18 6.75 5.27
C ILE A 35 -5.19 6.53 4.12
N GLY A 36 -3.96 7.04 4.26
CA GLY A 36 -2.89 6.83 3.28
C GLY A 36 -2.58 5.34 3.10
N ASN A 37 -2.40 4.61 4.19
CA ASN A 37 -2.10 3.18 4.17
C ASN A 37 -3.23 2.35 3.51
N VAL A 38 -4.49 2.65 3.80
CA VAL A 38 -5.63 1.93 3.19
C VAL A 38 -5.75 2.21 1.69
N VAL A 39 -5.63 3.47 1.27
CA VAL A 39 -5.71 3.84 -0.15
C VAL A 39 -4.56 3.25 -0.93
N TRP A 40 -3.32 3.41 -0.44
CA TRP A 40 -2.14 2.87 -1.13
C TRP A 40 -2.09 1.34 -1.09
N GLY A 41 -2.66 0.72 -0.06
CA GLY A 41 -2.83 -0.74 -0.02
C GLY A 41 -3.79 -1.24 -1.09
N ALA A 42 -4.94 -0.58 -1.25
CA ALA A 42 -5.89 -0.90 -2.32
C ALA A 42 -5.26 -0.74 -3.71
N VAL A 43 -4.52 0.35 -3.95
CA VAL A 43 -3.82 0.62 -5.22
C VAL A 43 -2.74 -0.42 -5.49
N GLY A 44 -1.88 -0.72 -4.50
CA GLY A 44 -0.81 -1.71 -4.65
C GLY A 44 -1.35 -3.12 -4.94
N SER A 45 -2.40 -3.52 -4.23
CA SER A 45 -3.10 -4.79 -4.47
C SER A 45 -3.70 -4.88 -5.87
N LEU A 46 -4.36 -3.81 -6.34
CA LEU A 46 -4.93 -3.74 -7.69
C LEU A 46 -3.86 -3.89 -8.76
N ILE A 47 -2.78 -3.12 -8.67
CA ILE A 47 -1.70 -3.14 -9.67
C ILE A 47 -1.09 -4.54 -9.76
N ILE A 48 -0.69 -5.11 -8.62
CA ILE A 48 0.02 -6.39 -8.58
C ILE A 48 -0.92 -7.54 -8.92
N GLY A 49 -2.14 -7.53 -8.39
CA GLY A 49 -3.16 -8.53 -8.70
C GLY A 49 -3.52 -8.58 -10.18
N VAL A 50 -3.74 -7.42 -10.81
CA VAL A 50 -4.03 -7.34 -12.25
C VAL A 50 -2.85 -7.85 -13.09
N ILE A 51 -1.61 -7.48 -12.73
CA ILE A 51 -0.42 -7.99 -13.41
C ILE A 51 -0.33 -9.53 -13.30
N CYS A 52 -0.55 -10.09 -12.11
CA CYS A 52 -0.53 -11.54 -11.91
C CYS A 52 -1.61 -12.26 -12.74
N ILE A 53 -2.81 -11.68 -12.83
CA ILE A 53 -3.90 -12.23 -13.66
C ILE A 53 -3.52 -12.20 -15.15
N ILE A 54 -2.97 -11.09 -15.63
CA ILE A 54 -2.55 -10.95 -17.05
C ILE A 54 -1.43 -11.96 -17.39
N LEU A 55 -0.50 -12.18 -16.47
CA LEU A 55 0.59 -13.16 -16.63
C LEU A 55 0.13 -14.62 -16.43
N GLY A 56 -1.14 -14.85 -16.08
CA GLY A 56 -1.69 -16.19 -15.85
C GLY A 56 -1.10 -16.90 -14.63
N LEU A 57 -0.61 -16.14 -13.62
CA LEU A 57 -0.05 -16.69 -12.40
C LEU A 57 -1.15 -17.26 -11.50
N PHE A 58 -0.84 -18.36 -10.81
CA PHE A 58 -1.75 -19.01 -9.87
C PHE A 58 -1.79 -18.27 -8.53
N GLY A 59 -2.98 -17.94 -8.00
CA GLY A 59 -3.12 -17.27 -6.71
C GLY A 59 -2.83 -15.75 -6.71
N PRO A 60 -3.36 -14.97 -7.67
CA PRO A 60 -3.15 -13.52 -7.78
C PRO A 60 -3.54 -12.76 -6.51
N LEU A 61 -4.52 -13.21 -5.75
CA LEU A 61 -4.91 -12.58 -4.47
C LEU A 61 -3.80 -12.62 -3.41
N VAL A 62 -3.04 -13.73 -3.35
CA VAL A 62 -1.92 -13.87 -2.41
C VAL A 62 -0.79 -12.93 -2.81
N TYR A 63 -0.48 -12.89 -4.11
CA TYR A 63 0.54 -11.97 -4.63
C TYR A 63 0.13 -10.51 -4.50
N ALA A 64 -1.14 -10.19 -4.67
CA ALA A 64 -1.68 -8.85 -4.47
C ALA A 64 -1.51 -8.40 -3.01
N ALA A 65 -1.79 -9.28 -2.04
CA ALA A 65 -1.56 -9.00 -0.62
C ALA A 65 -0.07 -8.78 -0.31
N LEU A 66 0.81 -9.70 -0.72
CA LEU A 66 2.25 -9.60 -0.50
C LEU A 66 2.85 -8.35 -1.17
N GLY A 67 2.43 -8.10 -2.40
CA GLY A 67 2.81 -6.94 -3.17
C GLY A 67 2.36 -5.64 -2.52
N SER A 68 1.13 -5.58 -2.01
CA SER A 68 0.61 -4.46 -1.24
C SER A 68 1.41 -4.21 0.03
N ILE A 69 1.82 -5.26 0.75
CA ILE A 69 2.68 -5.12 1.95
C ILE A 69 4.03 -4.52 1.55
N ALA A 70 4.70 -5.07 0.53
CA ALA A 70 5.99 -4.58 0.08
C ALA A 70 5.92 -3.12 -0.42
N PHE A 71 4.85 -2.79 -1.15
CA PHE A 71 4.61 -1.44 -1.65
C PHE A 71 4.36 -0.43 -0.54
N LEU A 72 3.51 -0.77 0.43
CA LEU A 72 3.26 0.08 1.60
C LEU A 72 4.50 0.23 2.47
N PHE A 73 5.31 -0.83 2.61
CA PHE A 73 6.58 -0.74 3.31
C PHE A 73 7.50 0.29 2.65
N LEU A 74 7.64 0.26 1.32
CA LEU A 74 8.43 1.26 0.59
C LEU A 74 7.89 2.68 0.81
N ILE A 75 6.58 2.88 0.65
CA ILE A 75 5.98 4.21 0.84
C ILE A 75 6.25 4.74 2.26
N ASN A 76 6.01 3.91 3.27
CA ASN A 76 6.22 4.34 4.65
C ASN A 76 7.69 4.58 4.96
N VAL A 77 8.61 3.74 4.46
CA VAL A 77 10.06 3.94 4.64
C VAL A 77 10.52 5.26 4.02
N PHE A 78 10.06 5.59 2.81
CA PHE A 78 10.46 6.83 2.14
C PHE A 78 9.72 8.07 2.64
N SER A 79 8.54 7.91 3.26
CA SER A 79 7.78 9.02 3.85
C SER A 79 8.47 9.68 5.04
N PHE A 80 9.43 9.01 5.71
CA PHE A 80 10.12 9.60 6.88
C PHE A 80 11.05 10.77 6.54
N HIS A 81 11.36 11.01 5.27
CA HIS A 81 12.32 12.05 4.87
C HIS A 81 11.72 13.46 4.72
N SER A 82 10.40 13.63 4.76
CA SER A 82 9.76 14.93 4.58
C SER A 82 9.76 15.82 5.82
N ASP A 83 9.81 15.23 7.02
CA ASP A 83 9.68 16.00 8.27
C ASP A 83 10.99 16.73 8.65
N SER A 84 12.15 16.22 8.19
CA SER A 84 13.46 16.82 8.47
C SER A 84 13.68 18.19 7.82
N VAL A 85 12.97 18.51 6.73
CA VAL A 85 13.19 19.75 5.97
C VAL A 85 12.31 20.89 6.49
N ALA A 86 11.13 20.58 7.04
CA ALA A 86 10.23 21.57 7.61
C ALA A 86 10.82 22.22 8.88
N ASP A 87 11.43 21.42 9.76
CA ASP A 87 12.06 21.92 10.99
C ASP A 87 13.37 22.70 10.75
N ALA A 88 14.06 22.44 9.63
CA ALA A 88 15.27 23.20 9.26
C ALA A 88 14.94 24.63 8.79
N SER A 89 13.74 24.87 8.27
CA SER A 89 13.29 26.20 7.84
C SER A 89 12.66 27.05 8.97
N ALA A 90 12.34 26.42 10.11
CA ALA A 90 11.75 27.09 11.26
C ALA A 90 12.79 27.53 12.32
N SER A 91 14.08 27.21 12.10
CA SER A 91 15.17 27.50 13.04
C SER A 91 16.12 28.63 12.61
N GLU A 92 15.75 29.45 11.62
CA GLU A 92 16.36 30.77 11.44
C GLU A 92 15.48 31.89 12.02
N PRO A 93 15.53 32.15 13.33
CA PRO A 93 15.46 33.51 13.82
C PRO A 93 16.89 34.08 13.86
N TYR A 94 17.05 35.23 13.18
CA TYR A 94 18.21 36.13 13.14
C TYR A 94 19.21 35.94 12.00
#